data_AF-A0A352TSP4-F1
#
_entry.id   AF-A0A352TSP4-F1
#
_cell.length_a   1.000
_cell.length_b   1.000
_cell.length_c   1.000
_cell.angle_alpha   90.00
_cell.angle_beta   90.00
_cell.angle_gamma   90.00
#
_symmetry.space_group_name_H-M   'P 1'
#
loop_
_entity.id
_entity.type
_entity.pdbx_description
1 polymer ?
#
loop_
_entity_poly.entity_id
_entity_poly.type
_entity_poly.pdbx_seq_one_letter_code
_entity_poly.pdbx_strand_id
1 'polypeptide(L)'
;MSQAQSKKQSNKETNMRQRPLSKGERLLMRVGVAVILITVAIIVTIVVIATLDNEEEVVLPLENYTHIVSSDLTYIIGDNGSGSFGDFTYFQTDDEKDLAIHSILMSSDAQNPLYILLYRSSDLEDTILTFFTDNEETLLLENVLLLDLDDPINADVFSVQAVLSLGIPQASPQSLITFYVDYNEEKEAFFDTVWSDAINILKSLENLV
;
A
#
# COMPACT_ATOMS: atom_id res chain seq x y z
N MET A 1 -52.11 -38.99 64.04
CA MET A 1 -52.36 -39.03 62.58
C MET A 1 -53.32 -37.89 62.27
N SER A 2 -52.85 -36.82 61.61
CA SER A 2 -52.98 -36.57 60.14
C SER A 2 -54.47 -36.39 59.81
N GLN A 3 -55.02 -35.27 59.34
CA GLN A 3 -54.65 -34.23 58.37
C GLN A 3 -55.81 -33.19 58.42
N ALA A 4 -55.83 -32.01 57.83
CA ALA A 4 -54.87 -31.05 57.31
C ALA A 4 -55.72 -29.80 57.03
N GLN A 5 -55.24 -28.62 57.41
CA GLN A 5 -55.83 -27.35 56.99
C GLN A 5 -55.63 -27.16 55.48
N SER A 6 -56.68 -26.80 54.76
CA SER A 6 -56.57 -26.22 53.41
C SER A 6 -57.16 -24.82 53.42
N LYS A 7 -56.26 -23.86 53.19
CA LYS A 7 -56.44 -22.41 53.23
C LYS A 7 -57.29 -21.94 52.05
N LYS A 8 -58.22 -21.02 52.32
CA LYS A 8 -58.76 -20.09 51.32
C LYS A 8 -57.59 -19.37 50.64
N GLN A 9 -57.29 -19.73 49.41
CA GLN A 9 -56.35 -18.99 48.57
C GLN A 9 -57.14 -17.84 47.94
N SER A 10 -57.20 -16.73 48.68
CA SER A 10 -57.65 -15.44 48.15
C SER A 10 -56.73 -15.06 47.00
N ASN A 11 -57.33 -14.83 45.84
CA ASN A 11 -56.78 -14.05 44.74
C ASN A 11 -56.12 -12.80 45.34
N LYS A 12 -54.79 -12.69 45.24
CA LYS A 12 -54.07 -11.44 45.48
C LYS A 12 -53.55 -10.99 44.14
N GLU A 13 -54.42 -10.33 43.39
CA GLU A 13 -53.98 -9.36 42.41
C GLU A 13 -53.09 -8.35 43.15
N THR A 14 -51.80 -8.42 42.91
CA THR A 14 -50.85 -7.38 43.28
C THR A 14 -51.21 -6.13 42.50
N ASN A 15 -52.13 -5.34 43.04
CA ASN A 15 -52.37 -3.97 42.61
C ASN A 15 -51.07 -3.18 42.83
N MET A 16 -50.24 -3.09 41.79
CA MET A 16 -49.22 -2.04 41.70
C MET A 16 -49.98 -0.72 41.74
N ARG A 17 -50.01 -0.06 42.91
CA ARG A 17 -50.49 1.31 43.02
C ARG A 17 -49.59 2.18 42.16
N GLN A 18 -50.06 2.47 40.94
CA GLN A 18 -49.49 3.52 40.11
C GLN A 18 -49.71 4.85 40.84
N ARG A 19 -48.67 5.30 41.53
CA ARG A 19 -48.65 6.63 42.12
C ARG A 19 -48.51 7.64 40.98
N PRO A 20 -49.35 8.67 40.87
CA PRO A 20 -49.15 9.72 39.88
C PRO A 20 -47.84 10.45 40.20
N LEU A 21 -46.94 10.52 39.21
CA LEU A 21 -45.67 11.22 39.33
C LEU A 21 -45.88 12.69 39.69
N SER A 22 -45.11 13.16 40.67
CA SER A 22 -45.07 14.56 41.08
C SER A 22 -44.59 15.46 39.93
N LYS A 23 -45.00 16.73 39.93
CA LYS A 23 -44.56 17.72 38.93
C LYS A 23 -43.02 17.81 38.84
N GLY A 24 -42.32 17.65 39.96
CA GLY A 24 -40.85 17.62 40.01
C GLY A 24 -40.25 16.33 39.46
N GLU A 25 -40.88 15.18 39.72
CA GLU A 25 -40.42 13.88 39.19
C GLU A 25 -40.60 13.80 37.66
N ARG A 26 -41.68 14.37 37.11
CA ARG A 26 -41.86 14.50 35.66
C ARG A 26 -40.82 15.40 35.01
N LEU A 27 -40.43 16.48 35.69
CA LEU A 27 -39.40 17.40 35.19
C LEU A 27 -38.05 16.69 35.16
N LEU A 28 -37.67 16.02 36.25
CA LEU A 28 -36.43 15.25 36.34
C LEU A 28 -36.39 14.10 35.33
N MET A 29 -37.51 13.41 35.10
CA MET A 29 -37.60 12.35 34.09
C MET A 29 -37.36 12.88 32.67
N ARG A 30 -37.93 14.04 32.32
CA ARG A 30 -37.71 14.67 31.01
C ARG A 30 -36.25 15.11 30.82
N VAL A 31 -35.66 15.70 31.86
CA VAL A 31 -34.26 16.12 31.83
C VAL A 31 -33.34 14.90 31.74
N GLY A 32 -33.60 13.85 32.52
CA GLY A 32 -32.82 12.61 32.47
C GLY A 32 -32.87 11.93 31.10
N VAL A 33 -34.06 11.84 30.49
CA VAL A 33 -34.21 11.31 29.13
C VAL A 33 -33.49 12.17 28.10
N ALA A 34 -33.55 13.50 28.22
CA ALA A 34 -32.85 14.41 27.32
C ALA A 34 -31.32 14.24 27.41
N VAL A 35 -30.78 14.11 28.62
CA VAL A 35 -29.34 13.86 28.82
C VAL A 35 -28.92 12.53 28.22
N ILE A 36 -29.70 11.46 28.43
CA ILE A 36 -29.41 10.15 27.84
C ILE A 36 -29.40 10.24 26.31
N LEU A 37 -30.38 10.89 25.70
CA LEU A 37 -30.45 11.04 24.24
C LEU A 37 -29.27 11.83 23.67
N ILE A 38 -28.86 12.90 24.34
CA ILE A 38 -27.67 13.68 23.94
C ILE A 38 -26.41 12.82 24.04
N THR A 39 -26.27 12.04 25.11
CA THR A 39 -25.10 11.19 25.33
C THR A 39 -25.02 10.09 24.25
N VAL A 40 -26.15 9.46 23.93
CA VAL A 40 -26.25 8.47 22.84
C VAL A 40 -25.91 9.11 21.49
N ALA A 41 -26.42 10.31 21.21
CA ALA A 41 -26.11 11.01 19.96
C ALA A 41 -24.61 11.31 19.83
N ILE A 42 -23.94 11.74 20.90
CA ILE A 42 -22.49 11.99 20.90
C ILE A 42 -21.72 10.69 20.63
N ILE A 43 -22.08 9.58 21.30
CA ILE A 43 -21.43 8.28 21.08
C ILE A 43 -21.61 7.82 19.64
N VAL A 44 -22.83 7.94 19.08
CA VAL A 44 -23.11 7.59 17.68
C VAL A 44 -22.27 8.44 16.73
N THR A 45 -22.18 9.75 16.95
CA THR A 45 -21.34 10.63 16.11
C THR A 45 -19.87 10.24 16.19
N ILE A 46 -19.34 9.93 17.38
CA ILE A 46 -17.95 9.46 17.53
C ILE A 46 -17.74 8.14 16.79
N VAL A 47 -18.67 7.19 16.92
CA VAL A 47 -18.60 5.91 16.21
C VAL A 47 -18.66 6.12 14.70
N VAL A 48 -19.55 6.98 14.20
CA VAL A 48 -19.68 7.28 12.76
C VAL A 48 -18.41 7.92 12.22
N ILE A 49 -17.85 8.93 12.91
CA ILE A 49 -16.58 9.54 12.54
C ILE A 49 -15.48 8.48 12.56
N ALA A 50 -15.35 7.70 13.63
CA ALA A 50 -14.36 6.64 13.71
C ALA A 50 -14.53 5.59 12.62
N THR A 51 -15.76 5.25 12.19
CA THR A 51 -15.99 4.30 11.09
C THR A 51 -15.75 4.89 9.70
N LEU A 52 -15.86 6.22 9.55
CA LEU A 52 -15.59 6.92 8.29
C LEU A 52 -14.10 7.26 8.13
N ASP A 53 -13.40 7.57 9.22
CA ASP A 53 -11.93 7.72 9.29
C ASP A 53 -11.18 6.38 9.23
N ASN A 54 -11.89 5.25 9.21
CA ASN A 54 -11.32 3.91 9.03
C ASN A 54 -11.26 3.49 7.55
N GLU A 55 -11.48 4.41 6.61
CA GLU A 55 -10.84 4.26 5.30
C GLU A 55 -9.34 4.40 5.58
N GLU A 56 -8.67 3.28 5.86
CA GLU A 56 -7.21 3.20 5.85
C GLU A 56 -6.80 3.83 4.51
N GLU A 57 -6.31 5.06 4.57
CA GLU A 57 -5.60 5.66 3.46
C GLU A 57 -4.47 4.66 3.20
N VAL A 58 -4.61 3.86 2.15
CA VAL A 58 -3.59 2.90 1.74
C VAL A 58 -2.46 3.77 1.27
N VAL A 59 -1.61 4.20 2.22
CA VAL A 59 -0.40 4.93 1.93
C VAL A 59 0.45 3.95 1.14
N LEU A 60 0.51 4.16 -0.16
CA LEU A 60 1.35 3.35 -1.04
C LEU A 60 2.78 3.56 -0.55
N PRO A 61 3.49 2.49 -0.17
CA PRO A 61 4.88 2.64 0.22
C PRO A 61 5.64 3.22 -0.97
N LEU A 62 6.59 4.11 -0.70
CA LEU A 62 7.48 4.71 -1.70
C LEU A 62 6.78 5.62 -2.73
N GLU A 63 5.60 6.17 -2.44
CA GLU A 63 4.81 7.00 -3.39
C GLU A 63 5.57 8.17 -4.04
N ASN A 64 6.58 8.72 -3.35
CA ASN A 64 7.36 9.88 -3.82
C ASN A 64 8.33 9.56 -4.97
N TYR A 65 8.55 8.29 -5.27
CA TYR A 65 9.50 7.86 -6.29
C TYR A 65 8.87 7.77 -7.68
N THR A 66 9.73 7.79 -8.72
CA THR A 66 9.31 7.63 -10.11
C THR A 66 8.85 6.19 -10.36
N HIS A 67 7.54 6.01 -10.47
CA HIS A 67 6.92 4.71 -10.75
C HIS A 67 6.70 4.48 -12.25
N ILE A 68 7.16 3.35 -12.74
CA ILE A 68 6.87 2.84 -14.07
C ILE A 68 5.74 1.82 -14.03
N VAL A 69 5.06 1.65 -15.16
CA VAL A 69 4.09 0.56 -15.35
C VAL A 69 4.63 -0.50 -16.31
N SER A 70 3.89 -1.59 -16.47
CA SER A 70 4.32 -2.76 -17.25
C SER A 70 4.59 -2.45 -18.72
N SER A 71 3.84 -1.51 -19.31
CA SER A 71 4.12 -1.02 -20.67
C SER A 71 5.47 -0.32 -20.72
N ASP A 72 5.76 0.54 -19.76
CA ASP A 72 7.01 1.32 -19.68
C ASP A 72 8.19 0.37 -19.54
N LEU A 73 8.10 -0.62 -18.64
CA LEU A 73 9.13 -1.64 -18.47
C LEU A 73 9.42 -2.33 -19.81
N THR A 74 8.38 -2.67 -20.59
CA THR A 74 8.53 -3.31 -21.90
C THR A 74 9.32 -2.43 -22.88
N TYR A 75 9.13 -1.10 -22.86
CA TYR A 75 9.92 -0.18 -23.67
C TYR A 75 11.34 0.04 -23.14
N ILE A 76 11.57 -0.16 -21.84
CA ILE A 76 12.91 -0.04 -21.23
C ILE A 76 13.76 -1.28 -21.53
N ILE A 77 13.22 -2.49 -21.33
CA ILE A 77 13.96 -3.75 -21.45
C ILE A 77 13.74 -4.49 -22.77
N GLY A 78 12.86 -3.98 -23.65
CA GLY A 78 12.54 -4.61 -24.92
C GLY A 78 13.71 -4.55 -25.90
N ASP A 79 13.87 -5.58 -26.72
CA ASP A 79 14.79 -5.53 -27.87
C ASP A 79 14.22 -4.54 -28.90
N ASN A 80 14.99 -3.50 -29.23
CA ASN A 80 14.59 -2.50 -30.22
C ASN A 80 14.92 -2.91 -31.67
N GLY A 81 15.45 -4.13 -31.87
CA GLY A 81 15.78 -4.69 -33.18
C GLY A 81 17.05 -4.12 -33.81
N SER A 82 17.79 -3.26 -33.10
CA SER A 82 19.04 -2.65 -33.56
C SER A 82 20.29 -3.20 -32.86
N GLY A 83 20.12 -4.16 -31.94
CA GLY A 83 21.21 -4.73 -31.15
C GLY A 83 21.51 -3.98 -29.85
N SER A 84 20.68 -3.00 -29.49
CA SER A 84 20.62 -2.39 -28.15
C SER A 84 19.28 -2.69 -27.48
N PHE A 85 19.22 -2.49 -26.16
CA PHE A 85 17.99 -2.63 -25.40
C PHE A 85 17.31 -1.28 -25.20
N GLY A 86 15.99 -1.29 -25.30
CA GLY A 86 15.12 -0.16 -25.02
C GLY A 86 14.82 0.74 -26.23
N ASP A 87 13.59 1.26 -26.27
CA ASP A 87 13.16 2.36 -27.13
C ASP A 87 12.76 3.56 -26.25
N PHE A 88 13.74 4.37 -25.87
CA PHE A 88 13.50 5.50 -24.98
C PHE A 88 12.81 6.68 -25.66
N THR A 89 12.60 6.64 -26.98
CA THR A 89 11.82 7.68 -27.67
C THR A 89 10.35 7.64 -27.28
N TYR A 90 9.87 6.49 -26.79
CA TYR A 90 8.55 6.34 -26.18
C TYR A 90 8.28 7.36 -25.07
N PHE A 91 9.30 7.71 -24.27
CA PHE A 91 9.19 8.64 -23.15
C PHE A 91 9.45 10.11 -23.54
N GLN A 92 9.74 10.40 -24.81
CA GLN A 92 9.93 11.78 -25.29
C GLN A 92 8.59 12.44 -25.59
N THR A 93 7.79 12.64 -24.54
CA THR A 93 6.47 13.26 -24.60
C THR A 93 6.44 14.58 -23.80
N ASP A 94 5.34 15.31 -23.87
CA ASP A 94 5.12 16.49 -23.01
C ASP A 94 4.57 16.11 -21.61
N ASP A 95 4.40 14.81 -21.33
CA ASP A 95 3.91 14.32 -20.04
C ASP A 95 5.03 14.38 -18.99
N GLU A 96 4.75 14.95 -17.83
CA GLU A 96 5.74 15.18 -16.78
C GLU A 96 6.33 13.88 -16.22
N LYS A 97 5.50 12.82 -16.11
CA LYS A 97 5.96 11.52 -15.63
C LYS A 97 6.86 10.86 -16.67
N ASP A 98 6.46 10.86 -17.94
CA ASP A 98 7.28 10.31 -19.02
C ASP A 98 8.61 11.06 -19.12
N LEU A 99 8.62 12.39 -18.98
CA LEU A 99 9.84 13.20 -18.97
C LEU A 99 10.76 12.86 -17.78
N ALA A 100 10.21 12.58 -16.59
CA ALA A 100 10.99 12.14 -15.45
C ALA A 100 11.65 10.78 -15.70
N ILE A 101 10.90 9.82 -16.26
CA ILE A 101 11.43 8.52 -16.68
C ILE A 101 12.52 8.70 -17.75
N HIS A 102 12.25 9.53 -18.76
CA HIS A 102 13.22 9.83 -19.82
C HIS A 102 14.51 10.41 -19.25
N SER A 103 14.42 11.36 -18.31
CA SER A 103 15.58 11.96 -17.63
C SER A 103 16.43 10.90 -16.93
N ILE A 104 15.81 10.00 -16.17
CA ILE A 104 16.49 8.89 -15.47
C ILE A 104 17.18 7.94 -16.47
N LEU A 105 16.50 7.63 -17.58
CA LEU A 105 17.07 6.76 -18.61
C LEU A 105 18.28 7.42 -19.31
N MET A 106 18.24 8.74 -19.55
CA MET A 106 19.35 9.48 -20.18
C MET A 106 20.52 9.74 -19.23
N SER A 107 20.32 9.71 -17.91
CA SER A 107 21.39 9.76 -16.91
C SER A 107 22.01 8.40 -16.58
N SER A 108 21.42 7.32 -17.10
CA SER A 108 21.92 5.95 -16.93
C SER A 108 22.92 5.60 -18.04
N ASP A 109 24.07 5.03 -17.67
CA ASP A 109 25.12 4.61 -18.60
C ASP A 109 25.85 3.34 -18.10
N ALA A 110 26.95 2.97 -18.76
CA ALA A 110 27.74 1.79 -18.38
C ALA A 110 28.39 1.88 -16.98
N GLN A 111 28.57 3.09 -16.43
CA GLN A 111 29.17 3.34 -15.11
C GLN A 111 28.09 3.61 -14.04
N ASN A 112 26.94 4.14 -14.45
CA ASN A 112 25.81 4.48 -13.61
C ASN A 112 24.58 3.67 -14.07
N PRO A 113 24.46 2.39 -13.66
CA PRO A 113 23.36 1.55 -14.11
C PRO A 113 22.01 2.08 -13.65
N LEU A 114 20.98 1.73 -14.40
CA LEU A 114 19.59 1.84 -14.00
C LEU A 114 19.25 0.72 -13.01
N TYR A 115 18.59 1.08 -11.92
CA TYR A 115 18.02 0.17 -10.94
C TYR A 115 16.50 0.18 -11.07
N ILE A 116 15.91 -1.00 -11.26
CA ILE A 116 14.44 -1.14 -11.30
C ILE A 116 14.02 -2.05 -10.16
N LEU A 117 13.33 -1.49 -9.16
CA LEU A 117 12.74 -2.22 -8.05
C LEU A 117 11.29 -2.60 -8.39
N LEU A 118 11.07 -3.89 -8.64
CA LEU A 118 9.74 -4.47 -8.66
C LEU A 118 9.38 -4.84 -7.23
N TYR A 119 8.24 -4.39 -6.72
CA TYR A 119 7.84 -4.67 -5.35
C TYR A 119 6.33 -4.88 -5.25
N ARG A 120 5.87 -5.58 -4.22
CA ARG A 120 4.47 -5.69 -3.85
C ARG A 120 4.20 -4.71 -2.73
N SER A 121 3.39 -3.67 -2.98
CA SER A 121 3.06 -2.69 -1.94
C SER A 121 2.46 -3.34 -0.68
N SER A 122 1.83 -4.52 -0.78
CA SER A 122 1.26 -5.24 0.35
C SER A 122 2.23 -6.12 1.16
N ASP A 123 3.42 -6.44 0.63
CA ASP A 123 4.33 -7.44 1.22
C ASP A 123 5.83 -7.05 1.10
N LEU A 124 6.13 -5.78 0.82
CA LEU A 124 7.50 -5.27 0.77
C LEU A 124 8.18 -5.44 2.14
N GLU A 125 9.41 -5.94 2.14
CA GLU A 125 10.15 -6.15 3.37
C GLU A 125 10.51 -4.82 4.06
N ASP A 126 10.21 -4.73 5.36
CA ASP A 126 10.43 -3.53 6.19
C ASP A 126 11.85 -2.97 6.10
N THR A 127 12.85 -3.84 5.92
CA THR A 127 14.27 -3.43 5.82
C THR A 127 14.55 -2.61 4.56
N ILE A 128 13.92 -2.96 3.43
CA ILE A 128 14.00 -2.20 2.19
C ILE A 128 13.22 -0.90 2.35
N LEU A 129 12.00 -0.96 2.89
CA LEU A 129 11.19 0.23 3.10
C LEU A 129 11.90 1.27 3.98
N THR A 130 12.53 0.80 5.06
CA THR A 130 13.32 1.65 5.97
C THR A 130 14.52 2.25 5.23
N PHE A 131 15.24 1.46 4.41
CA PHE A 131 16.36 1.98 3.63
C PHE A 131 15.95 3.09 2.66
N PHE A 132 14.84 2.92 1.94
CA PHE A 132 14.35 3.97 1.04
C PHE A 132 13.94 5.21 1.81
N THR A 133 13.24 5.04 2.94
CA THR A 133 12.80 6.16 3.79
C THR A 133 13.98 6.93 4.38
N ASP A 134 14.99 6.24 4.88
CA ASP A 134 16.17 6.84 5.51
C ASP A 134 17.07 7.58 4.50
N ASN A 135 17.01 7.19 3.22
CA ASN A 135 17.88 7.72 2.15
C ASN A 135 17.10 8.41 1.03
N GLU A 136 15.88 8.87 1.32
CA GLU A 136 14.95 9.41 0.33
C GLU A 136 15.56 10.54 -0.50
N GLU A 137 16.18 11.52 0.16
CA GLU A 137 16.78 12.69 -0.51
C GLU A 137 17.86 12.29 -1.52
N THR A 138 18.66 11.27 -1.23
CA THR A 138 19.70 10.78 -2.14
C THR A 138 19.08 9.96 -3.25
N LEU A 139 18.26 8.96 -2.91
CA LEU A 139 17.71 8.02 -3.88
C LEU A 139 16.77 8.67 -4.91
N LEU A 140 16.12 9.79 -4.58
CA LEU A 140 15.32 10.57 -5.53
C LEU A 140 16.15 11.21 -6.65
N LEU A 141 17.47 11.36 -6.46
CA LEU A 141 18.40 11.91 -7.45
C LEU A 141 19.10 10.83 -8.27
N GLU A 142 18.91 9.56 -7.91
CA GLU A 142 19.62 8.42 -8.48
C GLU A 142 18.81 7.74 -9.59
N ASN A 143 19.46 6.87 -10.36
CA ASN A 143 18.85 6.16 -11.48
C ASN A 143 17.98 4.97 -11.00
N VAL A 144 16.93 5.27 -10.22
CA VAL A 144 16.05 4.27 -9.59
C VAL A 144 14.61 4.44 -10.09
N LEU A 145 14.04 3.36 -10.62
CA LEU A 145 12.64 3.27 -11.04
C LEU A 145 11.92 2.19 -10.23
N LEU A 146 10.64 2.41 -9.94
CA LEU A 146 9.83 1.52 -9.13
C LEU A 146 8.66 0.96 -9.92
N LEU A 147 8.31 -0.30 -9.70
CA LEU A 147 7.12 -0.93 -10.29
C LEU A 147 6.38 -1.69 -9.20
N ASP A 148 5.18 -1.21 -8.86
CA ASP A 148 4.30 -1.91 -7.92
C ASP A 148 3.56 -3.06 -8.62
N LEU A 149 3.83 -4.28 -8.17
CA LEU A 149 3.25 -5.54 -8.66
C LEU A 149 1.83 -5.77 -8.17
N ASP A 150 1.38 -5.04 -7.14
CA ASP A 150 0.01 -5.13 -6.65
C ASP A 150 -0.91 -4.10 -7.32
N ASP A 151 -0.36 -3.11 -8.05
CA ASP A 151 -1.15 -2.22 -8.90
C ASP A 151 -1.83 -3.04 -10.03
N PRO A 152 -3.17 -2.98 -10.18
CA PRO A 152 -3.89 -3.69 -11.23
C PRO A 152 -3.38 -3.43 -12.66
N ILE A 153 -2.78 -2.27 -12.94
CA ILE A 153 -2.19 -1.98 -14.25
C ILE A 153 -1.00 -2.89 -14.59
N ASN A 154 -0.39 -3.49 -13.55
CA ASN A 154 0.79 -4.34 -13.66
C ASN A 154 0.50 -5.85 -13.56
N ALA A 155 -0.78 -6.25 -13.50
CA ALA A 155 -1.18 -7.64 -13.31
C ALA A 155 -0.57 -8.61 -14.35
N ASP A 156 -0.36 -8.13 -15.58
CA ASP A 156 0.14 -8.92 -16.71
C ASP A 156 1.64 -8.74 -16.97
N VAL A 157 2.41 -8.10 -16.08
CA VAL A 157 3.84 -7.81 -16.29
C VAL A 157 4.65 -9.05 -16.67
N PHE A 158 4.36 -10.18 -16.03
CA PHE A 158 5.04 -11.45 -16.26
C PHE A 158 4.47 -12.27 -17.43
N SER A 159 3.52 -11.73 -18.19
CA SER A 159 3.08 -12.30 -19.47
C SER A 159 3.99 -11.87 -20.63
N VAL A 160 4.79 -10.81 -20.44
CA VAL A 160 5.70 -10.26 -21.45
C VAL A 160 6.96 -11.12 -21.52
N GLN A 161 7.29 -11.63 -22.72
CA GLN A 161 8.43 -12.53 -22.91
C GLN A 161 9.76 -11.89 -22.53
N ALA A 162 9.95 -10.59 -22.77
CA ALA A 162 11.15 -9.86 -22.37
C ALA A 162 11.34 -9.90 -20.84
N VAL A 163 10.28 -9.60 -20.08
CA VAL A 163 10.28 -9.67 -18.60
C VAL A 163 10.53 -11.09 -18.10
N LEU A 164 9.85 -12.09 -18.70
CA LEU A 164 10.06 -13.50 -18.34
C LEU A 164 11.51 -13.95 -18.54
N SER A 165 12.18 -13.42 -19.56
CA SER A 165 13.56 -13.77 -19.88
C SER A 165 14.56 -13.21 -18.87
N LEU A 166 14.17 -12.23 -18.05
CA LEU A 166 14.96 -11.72 -16.93
C LEU A 166 15.03 -12.71 -15.75
N GLY A 167 14.15 -13.72 -15.71
CA GLY A 167 14.18 -14.74 -14.65
C GLY A 167 13.73 -14.24 -13.27
N ILE A 168 12.98 -13.13 -13.22
CA ILE A 168 12.44 -12.57 -11.98
C ILE A 168 11.45 -13.58 -11.35
N PRO A 169 11.64 -13.98 -10.08
CA PRO A 169 10.71 -14.88 -9.40
C PRO A 169 9.37 -14.18 -9.16
N GLN A 170 8.31 -14.61 -9.87
CA GLN A 170 6.97 -14.01 -9.82
C GLN A 170 6.32 -14.02 -8.41
N ALA A 171 6.72 -15.00 -7.60
CA ALA A 171 6.25 -15.16 -6.23
C ALA A 171 7.01 -14.30 -5.21
N SER A 172 8.09 -13.63 -5.62
CA SER A 172 8.85 -12.77 -4.72
C SER A 172 8.04 -11.51 -4.39
N PRO A 173 8.06 -11.04 -3.14
CA PRO A 173 7.48 -9.74 -2.80
C PRO A 173 8.27 -8.58 -3.41
N GLN A 174 9.55 -8.80 -3.70
CA GLN A 174 10.45 -7.76 -4.23
C GLN A 174 11.49 -8.37 -5.16
N SER A 175 11.94 -7.60 -6.14
CA SER A 175 13.09 -7.92 -6.97
C SER A 175 13.73 -6.66 -7.54
N LEU A 176 15.05 -6.57 -7.45
CA LEU A 176 15.84 -5.50 -8.04
C LEU A 176 16.52 -5.99 -9.31
N ILE A 177 16.37 -5.24 -10.39
CA ILE A 177 17.08 -5.45 -11.65
C ILE A 177 18.15 -4.36 -11.76
N THR A 178 19.38 -4.76 -12.06
CA THR A 178 20.44 -3.82 -12.50
C THR A 178 20.60 -3.92 -14.00
N PHE A 179 20.34 -2.80 -14.68
CA PHE A 179 20.35 -2.67 -16.13
C PHE A 179 21.35 -1.58 -16.56
N TYR A 180 22.28 -1.91 -17.42
CA TYR A 180 23.14 -0.95 -18.09
C TYR A 180 22.48 -0.55 -19.40
N VAL A 181 22.17 0.73 -19.55
CA VAL A 181 21.57 1.27 -20.78
C VAL A 181 22.51 1.11 -21.97
N ASP A 182 23.81 1.33 -21.74
CA ASP A 182 24.88 1.09 -22.70
C ASP A 182 25.63 -0.19 -22.37
N TYR A 183 26.26 -0.78 -23.40
CA TYR A 183 27.07 -2.00 -23.22
C TYR A 183 28.19 -1.76 -22.21
N ASN A 184 28.17 -2.55 -21.12
CA ASN A 184 29.22 -2.55 -20.13
C ASN A 184 30.33 -3.54 -20.54
N GLU A 185 31.51 -3.01 -20.89
CA GLU A 185 32.65 -3.84 -21.32
C GLU A 185 33.20 -4.75 -20.21
N GLU A 186 33.05 -4.38 -18.94
CA GLU A 186 33.53 -5.20 -17.81
C GLU A 186 32.60 -6.38 -17.52
N LYS A 187 31.30 -6.20 -17.74
CA LYS A 187 30.26 -7.23 -17.48
C LYS A 187 29.83 -8.00 -18.73
N GLU A 188 30.22 -7.52 -19.91
CA GLU A 188 29.85 -8.05 -21.22
C GLU A 188 28.33 -8.23 -21.44
N ALA A 189 27.50 -7.43 -20.73
CA ALA A 189 26.06 -7.55 -20.76
C ALA A 189 25.34 -6.23 -20.44
N PHE A 190 24.12 -6.07 -20.97
CA PHE A 190 23.19 -4.99 -20.59
C PHE A 190 22.46 -5.29 -19.27
N PHE A 191 22.46 -6.54 -18.82
CA PHE A 191 21.86 -6.95 -17.54
C PHE A 191 22.94 -7.55 -16.66
N ASP A 192 23.11 -7.05 -15.45
CA ASP A 192 24.10 -7.58 -14.51
C ASP A 192 23.47 -8.63 -13.59
N THR A 193 22.46 -8.20 -12.82
CA THR A 193 21.94 -8.97 -11.70
C THR A 193 20.45 -8.77 -11.52
N VAL A 194 19.80 -9.85 -11.06
CA VAL A 194 18.44 -9.84 -10.55
C VAL A 194 18.50 -10.40 -9.14
N TRP A 195 18.23 -9.55 -8.16
CA TRP A 195 18.17 -9.93 -6.75
C TRP A 195 16.74 -9.98 -6.28
N SER A 196 16.37 -11.00 -5.51
CA SER A 196 15.04 -11.11 -4.91
C SER A 196 15.07 -11.13 -3.37
N ASP A 197 16.26 -11.29 -2.77
CA ASP A 197 16.46 -11.20 -1.34
C ASP A 197 16.86 -9.78 -0.92
N ALA A 198 16.35 -9.30 0.22
CA ALA A 198 16.64 -7.95 0.69
C ALA A 198 18.14 -7.71 0.91
N ILE A 199 18.91 -8.70 1.33
CA ILE A 199 20.34 -8.52 1.63
C ILE A 199 21.11 -8.07 0.39
N ASN A 200 20.91 -8.74 -0.75
CA ASN A 200 21.61 -8.37 -1.97
C ASN A 200 21.02 -7.12 -2.62
N ILE A 201 19.70 -6.91 -2.51
CA ILE A 201 19.05 -5.66 -2.95
C ILE A 201 19.68 -4.46 -2.22
N LEU A 202 19.77 -4.52 -0.90
CA LEU A 202 20.35 -3.44 -0.09
C LEU A 202 21.82 -3.21 -0.44
N LYS A 203 22.64 -4.25 -0.57
CA LYS A 203 24.04 -4.10 -1.00
C LYS A 203 24.19 -3.42 -2.37
N SER A 204 23.27 -3.69 -3.29
CA SER A 204 23.26 -3.05 -4.60
C SER A 204 22.92 -1.56 -4.47
N LEU A 205 21.89 -1.24 -3.69
CA LEU A 205 21.43 0.14 -3.48
C LEU A 205 22.36 0.97 -2.58
N GLU A 206 23.11 0.34 -1.66
CA GLU A 206 24.14 1.00 -0.85
C GLU A 206 25.25 1.64 -1.69
N ASN A 207 25.45 1.20 -2.95
CA ASN A 207 26.42 1.85 -3.83
C ASN A 207 25.96 3.23 -4.35
N LEU A 208 24.67 3.56 -4.14
CA LEU A 208 24.06 4.82 -4.54
C LEU A 208 24.08 5.87 -3.42
N VAL A 209 24.48 5.50 -2.19
CA VAL A 209 24.36 6.36 -0.99
C VAL A 209 25.69 6.55 -0.28
#